data_AF-A0A238BYY3-F1
#
_entry.id   AF-A0A238BYY3-F1
#
_cell.length_a   1.000
_cell.length_b   1.000
_cell.length_c   1.000
_cell.angle_alpha   90.00
_cell.angle_beta   90.00
_cell.angle_gamma   90.00
#
_symmetry.space_group_name_H-M   'P 1'
#
loop_
_entity.id
_entity.type
_entity.pdbx_description
1 polymer ?
#
loop_
_entity_poly.entity_id
_entity_poly.type
_entity_poly.pdbx_seq_one_letter_code
_entity_poly.pdbx_strand_id
1 'polypeptide(L)'
;FIVELAHLFEQVIGNVVEVHLGVEYGIGYPRGSARVIFGTHEAFHVAIAMRCFTLCTFRKQRTLEMRPYVLDDMWCDICHKTFAHYLCPELSCLLYYCIQCWLSTHQEQGMDFHKPVSAEILGLWKNGRKNQRRHRNRYVMQRSGYYCFQQRNLPSEPDYEAFSG
;
A
#
# COMPACT_ATOMS: atom_id res chain seq x y z
N PHE A 1 20.13 6.80 -12.20
CA PHE A 1 19.15 5.83 -11.67
C PHE A 1 18.27 6.36 -10.54
N ILE A 2 18.75 6.67 -9.32
CA ILE A 2 17.85 7.15 -8.24
C ILE A 2 17.15 8.46 -8.63
N VAL A 3 17.94 9.44 -9.11
CA VAL A 3 17.43 10.75 -9.52
C VAL A 3 16.45 10.63 -10.70
N GLU A 4 16.74 9.76 -11.67
CA GLU A 4 15.86 9.50 -12.82
C GLU A 4 14.55 8.85 -12.37
N LEU A 5 14.61 7.91 -11.42
CA LEU A 5 13.44 7.25 -10.87
C LEU A 5 12.57 8.25 -10.11
N ALA A 6 13.17 9.07 -9.25
CA ALA A 6 12.45 10.12 -8.52
C ALA A 6 11.77 11.12 -9.47
N HIS A 7 12.47 11.61 -10.50
CA HIS A 7 11.88 12.50 -11.49
C HIS A 7 10.72 11.85 -12.24
N LEU A 8 10.85 10.57 -12.61
CA LEU A 8 9.78 9.87 -13.31
C LEU A 8 8.54 9.73 -12.43
N PHE A 9 8.70 9.28 -11.17
CA PHE A 9 7.58 9.20 -10.24
C PHE A 9 6.95 10.58 -9.98
N GLU A 10 7.76 11.63 -9.87
CA GLU A 10 7.27 12.99 -9.70
C GLU A 10 6.48 13.48 -10.92
N GLN A 11 6.92 13.16 -12.13
CA GLN A 11 6.23 13.54 -13.36
C GLN A 11 4.91 12.80 -13.58
N VAL A 12 4.85 11.52 -13.19
CA VAL A 12 3.70 10.64 -13.45
C VAL A 12 2.66 10.70 -12.33
N ILE A 13 3.10 10.83 -11.08
CA ILE A 13 2.25 10.72 -9.89
C ILE A 13 2.29 12.02 -9.07
N GLY A 14 3.48 12.59 -8.92
CA GLY A 14 3.73 13.78 -8.10
C GLY A 14 3.85 13.48 -6.60
N ASN A 15 4.25 14.49 -5.83
CA ASN A 15 4.38 14.44 -4.37
C ASN A 15 5.36 13.36 -3.86
N VAL A 16 6.46 13.12 -4.56
CA VAL A 16 7.54 12.24 -4.09
C VAL A 16 8.38 12.98 -3.07
N VAL A 17 8.53 12.39 -1.88
CA VAL A 17 9.37 12.92 -0.79
C VAL A 17 10.75 12.30 -0.82
N GLU A 18 10.83 10.99 -1.02
CA GLU A 18 12.09 10.26 -0.91
C GLU A 18 12.08 8.98 -1.74
N VAL A 19 13.25 8.60 -2.26
CA VAL A 19 13.45 7.35 -2.99
C VAL A 19 14.70 6.63 -2.45
N HIS A 20 14.54 5.37 -2.06
CA HIS A 20 15.63 4.51 -1.58
C HIS A 20 15.79 3.31 -2.47
N LEU A 21 17.03 2.98 -2.86
CA LEU A 21 17.30 1.70 -3.52
C LEU A 21 17.34 0.56 -2.51
N GLY A 22 16.73 -0.56 -2.88
CA GLY A 22 16.93 -1.81 -2.19
C GLY A 22 18.35 -2.29 -2.44
N VAL A 23 19.16 -2.33 -1.38
CA VAL A 23 20.53 -2.84 -1.40
C VAL A 23 20.66 -4.11 -0.57
N GLU A 24 21.59 -4.97 -0.96
CA GLU A 24 21.94 -6.15 -0.19
C GLU A 24 22.78 -5.78 1.05
N TYR A 25 22.42 -6.35 2.20
CA TYR A 25 23.07 -6.06 3.46
C TYR A 25 24.52 -6.55 3.44
N GLY A 26 25.46 -5.72 3.87
CA GLY A 26 26.87 -6.06 3.98
C GLY A 26 27.72 -5.74 2.75
N ILE A 27 27.15 -5.76 1.54
CA ILE A 27 27.89 -5.48 0.29
C ILE A 27 27.39 -4.26 -0.49
N GLY A 28 26.20 -3.73 -0.17
CA GLY A 28 25.68 -2.51 -0.79
C GLY A 28 25.25 -2.67 -2.26
N TYR A 29 25.18 -3.91 -2.77
CA TYR A 29 24.83 -4.17 -4.16
C TYR A 29 23.32 -3.98 -4.40
N PRO A 30 22.88 -3.35 -5.51
CA PRO A 30 21.46 -3.13 -5.77
C PRO A 30 20.70 -4.44 -6.02
N ARG A 31 19.61 -4.65 -5.28
CA ARG A 31 18.71 -5.81 -5.45
C ARG A 31 17.71 -5.66 -6.60
N GLY A 32 17.73 -4.52 -7.28
CA GLY A 32 16.77 -4.23 -8.36
C GLY A 32 15.38 -3.82 -7.88
N SER A 33 15.24 -3.45 -6.60
CA SER A 33 14.03 -2.85 -6.05
C SER A 33 14.30 -1.44 -5.54
N ALA A 34 13.23 -0.66 -5.38
CA ALA A 34 13.29 0.65 -4.76
C ALA A 34 12.06 0.87 -3.88
N ARG A 35 12.21 1.72 -2.86
CA ARG A 35 11.12 2.26 -2.05
C ARG A 35 10.93 3.71 -2.43
N VAL A 36 9.67 4.09 -2.62
CA VAL A 36 9.27 5.48 -2.87
C VAL A 36 8.37 5.91 -1.73
N ILE A 37 8.63 7.09 -1.16
CA ILE A 37 7.82 7.71 -0.11
C ILE A 37 7.11 8.89 -0.75
N PHE A 38 5.78 8.90 -0.64
CA PHE A 38 4.94 10.00 -1.11
C PHE A 38 4.55 10.90 0.07
N GLY A 39 4.37 12.19 -0.20
CA GLY A 39 3.98 13.20 0.79
C GLY A 39 2.49 13.18 1.11
N THR A 40 1.67 12.61 0.23
CA THR A 40 0.21 12.55 0.36
C THR A 40 -0.31 11.13 0.18
N HIS A 41 -1.47 10.87 0.75
CA HIS A 41 -2.15 9.59 0.66
C HIS A 41 -2.71 9.35 -0.75
N GLU A 42 -3.16 10.41 -1.43
CA GLU A 42 -3.68 10.37 -2.79
C GLU A 42 -2.60 9.94 -3.78
N ALA A 43 -1.38 10.50 -3.69
CA ALA A 43 -0.27 10.09 -4.53
C ALA A 43 0.11 8.62 -4.32
N PHE A 44 0.11 8.15 -3.07
CA PHE A 44 0.30 6.74 -2.77
C PHE A 44 -0.78 5.85 -3.41
N HIS A 45 -2.06 6.23 -3.30
CA HIS A 45 -3.16 5.51 -3.92
C HIS A 45 -3.04 5.43 -5.44
N VAL A 46 -2.72 6.55 -6.10
CA VAL A 46 -2.50 6.58 -7.56
C VAL A 46 -1.36 5.62 -7.94
N ALA A 47 -0.27 5.60 -7.19
CA ALA A 47 0.84 4.69 -7.43
C ALA A 47 0.44 3.22 -7.35
N ILE A 48 -0.30 2.82 -6.32
CA ILE A 48 -0.78 1.44 -6.21
C ILE A 48 -1.80 1.11 -7.29
N ALA A 49 -2.67 2.07 -7.65
CA ALA A 49 -3.70 1.88 -8.67
C ALA A 49 -3.10 1.66 -10.05
N MET A 50 -2.00 2.34 -10.36
CA MET A 50 -1.28 2.15 -11.61
C MET A 50 -0.68 0.74 -11.74
N ARG A 51 -0.36 0.06 -10.63
CA ARG A 51 0.24 -1.29 -10.51
C ARG A 51 1.61 -1.46 -11.17
N CYS A 52 1.77 -1.02 -12.41
CA CYS A 52 3.00 -1.09 -13.18
C CYS A 52 3.20 0.24 -13.92
N PHE A 53 4.46 0.63 -14.09
CA PHE A 53 4.82 1.71 -15.00
C PHE A 53 6.06 1.32 -15.80
N THR A 54 6.21 1.88 -16.99
CA THR A 54 7.30 1.49 -17.88
C THR A 54 8.32 2.60 -18.02
N LEU A 55 9.53 2.34 -17.56
CA LEU A 55 10.70 3.19 -17.78
C LEU A 55 11.26 2.94 -19.17
N CYS A 56 11.10 3.91 -20.06
CA CYS A 56 11.74 3.91 -21.38
C CYS A 56 13.01 4.76 -21.34
N THR A 57 14.14 4.14 -21.67
CA THR A 57 15.43 4.81 -21.91
C THR A 57 15.84 4.56 -23.36
N PHE A 58 16.73 5.39 -23.92
CA PHE A 58 17.20 5.27 -25.31
C PHE A 58 17.67 3.85 -25.70
N ARG A 59 18.11 3.04 -24.74
CA ARG A 59 18.63 1.69 -24.98
C ARG A 59 17.76 0.56 -24.43
N LYS A 60 16.87 0.83 -23.49
CA LYS A 60 16.16 -0.21 -22.72
C LYS A 60 14.78 0.26 -22.26
N GLN A 61 13.82 -0.65 -22.34
CA GLN A 61 12.52 -0.52 -21.71
C GLN A 61 12.46 -1.46 -20.49
N ARG A 62 11.99 -0.97 -19.35
CA ARG A 62 11.83 -1.75 -18.12
C ARG A 62 10.48 -1.45 -17.50
N THR A 63 9.66 -2.49 -17.31
CA THR A 63 8.43 -2.37 -16.53
C THR A 63 8.76 -2.53 -15.05
N LEU A 64 8.26 -1.60 -14.24
CA LEU A 64 8.45 -1.54 -12.81
C LEU A 64 7.10 -1.78 -12.15
N GLU A 65 7.01 -2.84 -11.35
CA GLU A 65 5.83 -3.18 -10.57
C GLU A 65 5.85 -2.43 -9.24
N MET A 66 4.73 -1.78 -8.93
CA MET A 66 4.48 -1.08 -7.69
C MET A 66 3.68 -1.97 -6.76
N ARG A 67 4.19 -2.15 -5.55
CA ARG A 67 3.51 -2.87 -4.48
C ARG A 67 3.52 -2.02 -3.22
N PRO A 68 2.45 -2.05 -2.43
CA PRO A 68 2.41 -1.31 -1.20
C PRO A 68 3.43 -1.89 -0.20
N TYR A 69 4.10 -1.00 0.51
CA TYR A 69 5.14 -1.37 1.47
C TYR A 69 4.52 -1.48 2.87
N VAL A 70 4.73 -2.62 3.52
CA VAL A 70 4.26 -2.85 4.89
C VAL A 70 5.21 -2.15 5.86
N LEU A 71 4.66 -1.22 6.64
CA LEU A 71 5.38 -0.58 7.74
C LEU A 71 5.25 -1.42 9.01
N ASP A 72 6.33 -1.45 9.79
CA ASP A 72 6.33 -2.04 11.13
C ASP A 72 5.53 -1.16 12.11
N ASP A 73 5.05 -1.77 13.19
CA ASP A 73 4.37 -1.10 14.31
C ASP A 73 3.13 -0.27 13.93
N MET A 74 2.49 -0.58 12.80
CA MET A 74 1.23 0.03 12.40
C MET A 74 0.08 -0.50 13.26
N TRP A 75 -0.86 0.38 13.60
CA TRP A 75 -2.10 -0.01 14.29
C TRP A 75 -3.11 -0.52 13.27
N CYS A 76 -3.95 -1.48 13.67
CA CYS A 76 -5.06 -1.89 12.83
C CYS A 76 -5.99 -0.70 12.53
N ASP A 77 -6.33 -0.50 11.26
CA ASP A 77 -7.20 0.58 10.81
C ASP A 77 -8.69 0.29 11.05
N ILE A 78 -9.06 -0.96 11.33
CA ILE A 78 -10.45 -1.35 11.62
C ILE A 78 -10.77 -1.17 13.10
N CYS A 79 -9.96 -1.74 13.99
CA CYS A 79 -10.26 -1.74 15.42
C CYS A 79 -9.48 -0.70 16.23
N HIS A 80 -8.34 -0.22 15.72
CA HIS A 80 -7.41 0.69 16.40
C HIS A 80 -6.93 0.23 17.80
N LYS A 81 -7.10 -1.06 18.14
CA LYS A 81 -6.80 -1.63 19.47
C LYS A 81 -5.52 -2.44 19.53
N THR A 82 -5.10 -3.03 18.41
CA THR A 82 -3.92 -3.89 18.33
C THR A 82 -3.07 -3.54 17.11
N PHE A 83 -1.82 -3.99 17.12
CA PHE A 83 -0.94 -3.84 15.96
C PHE A 83 -1.43 -4.68 14.78
N ALA A 84 -1.32 -4.09 13.61
CA ALA A 84 -1.58 -4.74 12.36
C ALA A 84 -0.46 -5.73 12.05
N HIS A 85 -0.87 -6.89 11.53
CA HIS A 85 0.04 -7.93 11.07
C HIS A 85 0.04 -8.00 9.54
N TYR A 86 -1.03 -7.47 8.93
CA TYR A 86 -1.30 -7.55 7.50
C TYR A 86 -1.63 -6.19 6.92
N LEU A 87 -1.25 -6.00 5.66
CA LEU A 87 -1.75 -4.98 4.77
C LEU A 87 -2.47 -5.69 3.62
N CYS A 88 -3.71 -5.28 3.33
CA CYS A 88 -4.37 -5.73 2.11
C CYS A 88 -3.85 -4.90 0.92
N PRO A 89 -3.30 -5.48 -0.15
CA PRO A 89 -2.76 -4.71 -1.26
C PRO A 89 -3.81 -4.27 -2.29
N GLU A 90 -5.03 -4.80 -2.21
CA GLU A 90 -6.11 -4.46 -3.14
C GLU A 90 -6.67 -3.08 -2.84
N LEU A 91 -6.93 -2.29 -3.90
CA LEU A 91 -7.36 -0.89 -3.78
C LEU A 91 -8.68 -0.71 -3.02
N SER A 92 -9.58 -1.69 -3.09
CA SER A 92 -10.85 -1.70 -2.36
C SER A 92 -10.65 -1.81 -0.84
N CYS A 93 -9.51 -2.31 -0.40
CA CYS A 93 -9.14 -2.39 1.00
C CYS A 93 -8.02 -1.40 1.32
N LEU A 94 -6.80 -1.63 0.83
CA LEU A 94 -5.57 -0.85 1.09
C LEU A 94 -5.39 -0.35 2.54
N LEU A 95 -5.73 -1.21 3.50
CA LEU A 95 -5.71 -0.91 4.94
C LEU A 95 -4.87 -1.92 5.72
N TYR A 96 -4.45 -1.50 6.91
CA TYR A 96 -3.75 -2.34 7.87
C TYR A 96 -4.73 -3.10 8.77
N TYR A 97 -4.56 -4.42 8.86
CA TYR A 97 -5.42 -5.33 9.62
C TYR A 97 -4.63 -6.07 10.70
N CYS A 98 -5.20 -6.17 11.90
CA CYS A 98 -4.82 -7.23 12.83
C CYS A 98 -5.42 -8.57 12.36
N ILE A 99 -4.96 -9.68 12.93
CA ILE A 99 -5.38 -11.02 12.53
C ILE A 99 -6.91 -11.18 12.57
N GLN A 100 -7.55 -10.74 13.65
CA GLN A 100 -9.00 -10.86 13.82
C GLN A 100 -9.78 -10.05 12.78
N CYS A 101 -9.40 -8.77 12.58
CA CYS A 101 -10.07 -7.91 11.61
C CYS A 101 -9.84 -8.36 10.17
N TRP A 102 -8.68 -8.97 9.87
CA TRP A 102 -8.45 -9.56 8.55
C TRP A 102 -9.45 -10.68 8.29
N LEU A 103 -9.54 -11.65 9.20
CA LEU A 103 -10.44 -12.80 9.07
C LEU A 103 -11.89 -12.35 8.96
N SER A 104 -12.35 -11.42 9.80
CA SER A 104 -13.73 -10.95 9.76
C SER A 104 -14.07 -10.23 8.45
N THR A 105 -13.14 -9.45 7.89
CA THR A 105 -13.39 -8.64 6.69
C THR A 105 -13.23 -9.45 5.39
N HIS A 106 -12.26 -10.37 5.35
CA HIS A 106 -11.89 -11.09 4.12
C HIS A 106 -12.48 -12.50 4.03
N GLN A 107 -13.33 -12.89 4.98
CA GLN A 107 -14.13 -14.12 4.91
C GLN A 107 -15.49 -13.88 4.22
N GLU A 108 -15.84 -12.61 3.96
CA GLU A 108 -17.06 -12.24 3.24
C GLU A 108 -16.98 -12.64 1.75
N GLN A 109 -18.14 -12.92 1.14
CA GLN A 109 -18.22 -13.34 -0.25
C GLN A 109 -17.59 -12.31 -1.19
N GLY A 110 -16.71 -12.76 -2.08
CA GLY A 110 -16.03 -11.90 -3.06
C GLY A 110 -14.66 -11.37 -2.62
N MET A 111 -14.24 -11.62 -1.38
CA MET A 111 -12.91 -11.21 -0.87
C MET A 111 -11.85 -12.33 -0.90
N ASP A 112 -12.20 -13.51 -1.41
CA ASP A 112 -11.32 -14.69 -1.42
C ASP A 112 -10.01 -14.50 -2.20
N PHE A 113 -9.97 -13.54 -3.12
CA PHE A 113 -8.79 -13.22 -3.94
C PHE A 113 -7.81 -12.27 -3.24
N HIS A 114 -8.21 -11.64 -2.15
CA HIS A 114 -7.37 -10.70 -1.42
C HIS A 114 -6.30 -11.47 -0.65
N LYS A 115 -5.02 -11.21 -0.97
CA LYS A 115 -3.89 -11.87 -0.31
C LYS A 115 -3.17 -10.87 0.58
N PRO A 116 -2.99 -11.16 1.88
CA PRO A 116 -2.35 -10.22 2.78
C PRO A 116 -0.86 -10.12 2.45
N VAL A 117 -0.32 -8.92 2.51
CA VAL A 117 1.13 -8.72 2.67
C VAL A 117 1.40 -8.67 4.16
N SER A 118 2.19 -9.61 4.68
CA SER A 118 2.51 -9.63 6.11
C SER A 118 3.86 -8.96 6.40
N ALA A 119 3.96 -8.35 7.58
CA ALA A 119 5.23 -7.85 8.09
C ALA A 119 6.25 -9.00 8.29
N GLU A 120 5.76 -10.22 8.54
CA GLU A 120 6.58 -11.42 8.77
C GLU A 120 7.15 -12.04 7.49
N ILE A 121 6.48 -11.91 6.34
CA ILE A 121 7.01 -12.38 5.04
C ILE A 121 8.23 -11.53 4.60
N LEU A 122 8.44 -10.35 5.21
CA LEU A 122 9.68 -9.57 5.10
C LEU A 122 10.71 -9.92 6.19
N GLY A 123 10.35 -10.77 7.16
CA GLY A 123 11.05 -11.07 8.41
C GLY A 123 11.80 -12.40 8.47
N LEU A 124 12.04 -13.09 7.35
CA LEU A 124 12.93 -14.27 7.28
C LEU A 124 14.44 -13.95 7.50
N TRP A 125 14.72 -12.92 8.32
CA TRP A 125 16.04 -12.60 8.88
C TRP A 125 15.97 -12.27 10.38
N LYS A 126 14.93 -12.71 11.11
CA LYS A 126 14.90 -12.60 12.59
C LYS A 126 15.59 -13.80 13.27
N ASN A 127 16.80 -14.15 12.83
CA ASN A 127 17.73 -14.93 13.65
C ASN A 127 19.06 -14.17 13.76
N GLY A 128 19.11 -13.21 14.70
CA GLY A 128 20.36 -12.58 15.06
C GLY A 128 20.22 -11.14 15.55
N ARG A 129 20.36 -10.97 16.87
CA ARG A 129 20.69 -9.73 17.59
C ARG A 129 19.53 -8.75 17.83
N LYS A 130 18.99 -8.88 19.05
CA LYS A 130 18.53 -7.77 19.88
C LYS A 130 19.53 -6.60 19.77
N ASN A 131 19.02 -5.37 19.68
CA ASN A 131 19.72 -4.09 19.51
C ASN A 131 19.84 -3.59 18.06
N GLN A 132 18.71 -3.29 17.43
CA GLN A 132 18.68 -2.16 16.51
C GLN A 132 17.85 -1.04 17.12
N ARG A 133 18.52 0.10 17.25
CA ARG A 133 18.02 1.35 17.81
C ARG A 133 16.65 1.65 17.19
N ARG A 134 15.67 1.95 18.04
CA ARG A 134 14.37 2.50 17.68
C ARG A 134 14.58 3.68 16.73
N HIS A 135 14.58 3.43 15.42
CA HIS A 135 14.46 4.50 14.45
C HIS A 135 13.01 4.94 14.55
N ARG A 136 12.81 5.97 15.38
CA ARG A 136 11.54 6.68 15.53
C ARG A 136 11.29 7.34 14.18
N ASN A 137 10.73 6.59 13.24
CA ASN A 137 10.42 7.08 11.91
C ASN A 137 9.38 8.17 12.08
N ARG A 138 9.80 9.42 11.85
CA ARG A 138 9.03 10.62 12.18
C ARG A 138 7.99 10.95 11.09
N TYR A 139 7.82 10.06 10.11
CA TYR A 139 6.74 10.11 9.14
C TYR A 139 5.47 9.50 9.76
N VAL A 140 4.93 10.20 10.75
CA VAL A 140 3.53 10.02 11.11
C VAL A 140 2.77 10.65 9.95
N MET A 141 2.35 9.85 8.98
CA MET A 141 1.26 10.22 8.09
C MET A 141 0.14 10.69 9.01
N GLN A 142 -0.12 12.00 9.02
CA GLN A 142 -1.09 12.58 9.93
C GLN A 142 -2.44 11.97 9.61
N ARG A 143 -2.98 11.24 10.59
CA ARG A 143 -4.32 10.63 10.61
C ARG A 143 -5.41 11.70 10.59
N SER A 144 -5.50 12.47 9.52
CA SER A 144 -6.61 13.39 9.30
C SER A 144 -7.45 12.84 8.15
N GLY A 145 -8.60 12.26 8.50
CA GLY A 145 -9.60 11.81 7.53
C GLY A 145 -9.74 10.30 7.48
N TYR A 146 -10.69 9.81 8.26
CA TYR A 146 -11.42 8.56 8.08
C TYR A 146 -11.76 8.34 6.60
N TYR A 147 -11.24 7.28 5.99
CA TYR A 147 -11.72 6.82 4.68
C TYR A 147 -12.56 5.57 4.90
N CYS A 148 -13.84 5.79 5.18
CA CYS A 148 -14.86 4.77 5.08
C CYS A 148 -15.40 4.80 3.65
N PHE A 149 -15.16 3.75 2.86
CA PHE A 149 -15.93 3.51 1.65
C PHE A 149 -17.26 2.85 2.07
N GLN A 150 -18.18 3.67 2.59
CA GLN A 150 -19.57 3.27 2.71
C GLN A 150 -20.19 3.37 1.31
N GLN A 151 -20.26 2.25 0.60
CA GLN A 151 -21.21 2.14 -0.49
C GLN A 151 -22.60 2.17 0.16
N ARG A 152 -23.23 3.35 0.11
CA ARG A 152 -24.64 3.52 0.43
C ARG A 152 -25.42 2.49 -0.37
N ASN A 153 -26.22 1.68 0.32
CA ASN A 153 -27.39 1.06 -0.28
C ASN A 153 -28.14 2.15 -1.04
N LEU A 154 -28.23 2.00 -2.36
CA LEU A 154 -29.13 2.79 -3.17
C LEU A 154 -30.55 2.38 -2.74
N PRO A 155 -31.44 3.29 -2.35
CA PRO A 155 -32.86 2.96 -2.28
C PRO A 155 -33.29 2.57 -3.71
N SER A 156 -33.98 1.44 -3.85
CA SER A 156 -34.77 1.15 -5.03
C SER A 156 -35.79 2.29 -5.20
N GLU A 157 -35.58 3.12 -6.22
CA GLU A 157 -36.56 4.11 -6.68
C GLU A 157 -37.85 3.40 -7.19
N PRO A 158 -38.99 4.11 -7.20
CA PRO A 158 -40.32 3.57 -7.02
C PRO A 158 -41.02 3.09 -8.31
N ASP A 159 -42.13 2.40 -8.10
CA ASP A 159 -43.06 1.84 -9.10
C ASP A 159 -43.40 2.82 -10.23
N TYR A 160 -43.12 2.39 -11.47
CA TYR A 160 -43.73 2.95 -12.67
C TYR A 160 -44.96 2.09 -13.03
N GLU A 161 -46.13 2.42 -12.49
CA GLU A 161 -47.36 1.98 -13.14
C GLU A 161 -47.62 2.87 -14.36
N ALA A 162 -47.44 2.26 -15.53
CA ALA A 162 -47.73 2.87 -16.82
C ALA A 162 -49.25 2.99 -17.02
N PHE A 163 -49.71 4.21 -17.27
CA PHE A 163 -51.00 4.46 -17.89
C PHE A 163 -51.06 3.78 -19.27
N SER A 164 -52.01 2.87 -19.44
CA SER A 164 -52.55 2.45 -20.73
C SER A 164 -53.97 1.92 -20.49
N GLY A 165 -54.98 2.68 -20.89
CA GLY A 165 -56.41 2.31 -20.80
C GLY A 165 -57.29 3.49 -20.43
#